data_AF-A0A3C1RLX7-F1
#
_entry.id   AF-A0A3C1RLX7-F1
#
_cell.length_a   1.000
_cell.length_b   1.000
_cell.length_c   1.000
_cell.angle_alpha   90.00
_cell.angle_beta   90.00
_cell.angle_gamma   90.00
#
_symmetry.space_group_name_H-M   'P 1'
#
loop_
_entity.id
_entity.type
_entity.pdbx_description
1 polymer ?
#
loop_
_entity_poly.entity_id
_entity_poly.type
_entity_poly.pdbx_seq_one_letter_code
_entity_poly.pdbx_strand_id
1 'polypeptide(L)'
;MSSSQPSIETSITPKSSRKDAGLAPLVLTLVELIRQLMEAQVIRRMEGNTLSEEELDRAAESLRQLEIQVLKLCEIFEIDPADLNIELSEFGTLLPKSGSYYPGESTQNPSILELLDRLMNTGIVVEGSVDLGLAQINLIHAKLRLVLTSKPL
;
A
#
# COMPACT_ATOMS: atom_id res chain seq x y z
N MET A 1 -14.40 3.92 36.14
CA MET A 1 -14.12 4.85 35.03
C MET A 1 -13.96 4.00 33.79
N SER A 2 -15.00 3.87 32.96
CA SER A 2 -14.92 3.13 31.70
C SER A 2 -14.18 3.97 30.68
N SER A 3 -12.98 3.54 30.32
CA SER A 3 -12.24 4.04 29.16
C SER A 3 -12.92 3.51 27.90
N SER A 4 -13.70 4.36 27.24
CA SER A 4 -14.23 4.10 25.89
C SER A 4 -13.05 4.05 24.92
N GLN A 5 -12.71 2.87 24.41
CA GLN A 5 -11.84 2.74 23.25
C GLN A 5 -12.61 3.22 22.00
N PRO A 6 -12.00 4.03 21.13
CA PRO A 6 -12.61 4.35 19.84
C PRO A 6 -12.53 3.10 18.95
N SER A 7 -13.68 2.48 18.68
CA SER A 7 -13.82 1.48 17.63
C SER A 7 -13.90 2.22 16.29
N ILE A 8 -12.84 2.17 15.50
CA ILE A 8 -12.84 2.68 14.13
C ILE A 8 -13.52 1.60 13.27
N GLU A 9 -14.82 1.76 12.97
CA GLU A 9 -15.53 0.93 11.99
C GLU A 9 -15.17 1.37 10.56
N THR A 10 -14.02 0.91 10.06
CA THR A 10 -13.64 1.15 8.67
C THR A 10 -14.45 0.24 7.74
N SER A 11 -15.39 0.82 6.99
CA SER A 11 -16.06 0.10 5.89
C SER A 11 -15.17 0.10 4.65
N ILE A 12 -14.46 -1.00 4.41
CA ILE A 12 -13.73 -1.23 3.15
C ILE A 12 -14.75 -1.70 2.12
N THR A 13 -15.23 -0.81 1.25
CA THR A 13 -16.11 -1.19 0.13
C THR A 13 -15.29 -1.38 -1.13
N PRO A 14 -14.95 -2.63 -1.53
CA PRO A 14 -14.34 -2.87 -2.84
C PRO A 14 -15.32 -2.46 -3.93
N LYS A 15 -14.82 -1.72 -4.93
CA LYS A 15 -15.58 -1.31 -6.12
C LYS A 15 -15.83 -2.56 -6.97
N SER A 16 -17.00 -3.17 -6.78
CA SER A 16 -17.54 -4.31 -7.55
C SER A 16 -16.54 -5.39 -7.98
N SER A 17 -16.18 -6.32 -7.09
CA SER A 17 -15.55 -7.56 -7.52
C SER A 17 -16.56 -8.41 -8.29
N ARG A 18 -16.27 -8.74 -9.56
CA ARG A 18 -16.95 -9.84 -10.28
C ARG A 18 -16.83 -11.10 -9.40
N LYS A 19 -17.92 -11.86 -9.25
CA LYS A 19 -18.04 -12.95 -8.26
C LYS A 19 -16.94 -14.02 -8.32
N ASP A 20 -16.24 -14.12 -9.45
CA ASP A 20 -15.23 -15.15 -9.72
C ASP A 20 -13.80 -14.74 -9.34
N ALA A 21 -13.52 -13.45 -9.09
CA ALA A 21 -12.16 -12.99 -8.76
C ALA A 21 -11.78 -13.20 -7.28
N GLY A 22 -12.75 -13.46 -6.41
CA GLY A 22 -12.52 -13.74 -4.99
C GLY A 22 -11.62 -12.70 -4.30
N LEU A 23 -10.55 -13.16 -3.64
CA LEU A 23 -9.56 -12.31 -2.95
C LEU A 23 -8.47 -11.74 -3.88
N ALA A 24 -8.48 -12.06 -5.18
CA ALA A 24 -7.43 -11.63 -6.11
C ALA A 24 -7.27 -10.09 -6.15
N PRO A 25 -8.34 -9.27 -6.22
CA PRO A 25 -8.20 -7.82 -6.21
C PRO A 25 -7.49 -7.31 -4.95
N LEU A 26 -7.85 -7.83 -3.77
CA LEU A 26 -7.25 -7.41 -2.50
C LEU A 26 -5.74 -7.73 -2.44
N VAL A 27 -5.36 -8.94 -2.89
CA VAL A 27 -3.95 -9.34 -2.92
C VAL A 27 -3.17 -8.50 -3.92
N LEU A 28 -3.72 -8.26 -5.11
CA LEU A 28 -3.08 -7.45 -6.14
C LEU A 28 -2.95 -5.98 -5.72
N THR A 29 -3.95 -5.43 -5.02
CA THR A 29 -3.87 -4.11 -4.38
C THR A 29 -2.71 -4.04 -3.40
N LEU A 30 -2.54 -5.05 -2.54
CA LEU A 30 -1.44 -5.08 -1.58
C LEU A 30 -0.08 -5.18 -2.27
N VAL A 31 0.04 -6.01 -3.31
CA VAL A 31 1.27 -6.13 -4.11
C VAL A 31 1.60 -4.80 -4.78
N GLU A 32 0.60 -4.11 -5.33
CA GLU A 32 0.78 -2.81 -5.99
C GLU A 32 1.20 -1.72 -5.01
N LEU A 33 0.63 -1.69 -3.80
CA LEU A 33 1.06 -0.81 -2.72
C LEU A 33 2.55 -1.02 -2.38
N ILE A 34 2.97 -2.28 -2.23
CA ILE A 34 4.37 -2.60 -1.94
C ILE A 34 5.28 -2.20 -3.10
N ARG A 35 4.89 -2.47 -4.35
CA ARG A 35 5.66 -2.10 -5.55
C ARG A 35 5.92 -0.59 -5.59
N GLN A 36 4.88 0.23 -5.40
CA GLN A 36 5.02 1.68 -5.41
C GLN A 36 5.80 2.22 -4.19
N LEU A 37 5.69 1.59 -3.02
CA LEU A 37 6.55 1.93 -1.87
C LEU A 37 8.02 1.64 -2.14
N MET A 38 8.33 0.52 -2.80
CA MET A 38 9.70 0.21 -3.22
C MET A 38 10.21 1.24 -4.24
N GLU A 39 9.38 1.64 -5.20
CA GLU A 39 9.69 2.71 -6.16
C GLU A 39 10.00 4.04 -5.46
N ALA A 40 9.17 4.43 -4.48
CA ALA A 40 9.40 5.62 -3.68
C ALA A 40 10.77 5.59 -2.96
N GLN A 41 11.11 4.43 -2.39
CA GLN A 41 12.37 4.24 -1.71
C GLN A 41 13.59 4.20 -2.64
N VAL A 42 13.42 3.79 -3.90
CA VAL A 42 14.47 3.89 -4.94
C VAL A 42 14.72 5.36 -5.29
N ILE A 43 13.67 6.14 -5.53
CA ILE A 43 13.79 7.57 -5.84
C ILE A 43 14.51 8.31 -4.72
N ARG A 44 14.13 8.10 -3.46
CA ARG A 44 14.79 8.74 -2.31
C ARG A 44 16.28 8.40 -2.22
N ARG A 45 16.64 7.14 -2.47
CA ARG A 45 18.04 6.70 -2.41
C ARG A 45 18.87 7.21 -3.57
N MET A 46 18.26 7.39 -4.74
CA MET A 46 18.84 8.07 -5.89
C MET A 46 19.14 9.54 -5.54
N GLU A 47 18.16 10.29 -5.03
CA GLU A 47 18.36 11.69 -4.62
C GLU A 47 19.42 11.84 -3.51
N GLY A 48 19.46 10.87 -2.60
CA GLY A 48 20.46 10.80 -1.53
C GLY A 48 21.86 10.36 -1.99
N ASN A 49 22.05 10.02 -3.27
CA ASN A 49 23.28 9.41 -3.81
C ASN A 49 23.74 8.17 -3.02
N THR A 50 22.78 7.37 -2.54
CA THR A 50 23.02 6.15 -1.73
C THR A 50 22.86 4.85 -2.52
N LEU A 51 22.51 4.95 -3.81
CA LEU A 51 22.48 3.86 -4.79
C LEU A 51 23.52 4.18 -5.87
N SER A 52 24.29 3.18 -6.30
CA SER A 52 25.09 3.32 -7.52
C SER A 52 24.19 3.35 -8.76
N GLU A 53 24.71 3.85 -9.88
CA GLU A 53 23.99 3.87 -11.17
C GLU A 53 23.56 2.45 -11.59
N GLU A 54 24.45 1.47 -11.44
CA GLU A 54 24.15 0.06 -11.72
C GLU A 54 23.06 -0.52 -10.80
N GLU A 55 23.02 -0.11 -9.54
CA GLU A 55 21.97 -0.55 -8.61
C GLU A 55 20.63 0.11 -8.91
N LEU A 56 20.63 1.39 -9.30
CA LEU A 56 19.46 2.13 -9.71
C LEU A 56 18.82 1.50 -10.95
N ASP A 57 19.62 1.20 -11.97
CA ASP A 57 19.14 0.56 -13.20
C ASP A 57 18.54 -0.82 -12.94
N ARG A 58 19.20 -1.66 -12.12
CA ARG A 58 18.65 -2.97 -11.73
C ARG A 58 17.35 -2.84 -10.96
N ALA A 59 17.24 -1.85 -10.07
CA ALA A 59 16.02 -1.62 -9.29
C ALA A 59 14.87 -1.16 -10.20
N ALA A 60 15.13 -0.21 -11.11
CA ALA A 60 14.15 0.26 -12.09
C ALA A 60 13.69 -0.87 -13.02
N GLU A 61 14.61 -1.69 -13.52
CA GLU A 61 14.29 -2.87 -14.33
C GLU A 61 13.40 -3.83 -13.54
N SER A 62 13.78 -4.17 -12.31
CA SER A 62 13.02 -5.10 -11.46
C SER A 62 11.61 -4.59 -11.15
N LEU A 63 11.45 -3.30 -10.85
CA LEU A 63 10.16 -2.69 -10.55
C LEU A 63 9.21 -2.70 -11.75
N ARG A 64 9.72 -2.38 -12.96
CA ARG A 64 8.93 -2.45 -14.19
C ARG A 64 8.56 -3.90 -14.54
N GLN A 65 9.43 -4.89 -14.30
CA GLN A 65 9.05 -6.30 -14.47
C GLN A 65 7.91 -6.71 -13.53
N LEU A 66 7.95 -6.24 -12.27
CA LEU A 66 6.88 -6.49 -11.30
C LEU A 66 5.56 -5.82 -11.73
N GLU A 67 5.61 -4.59 -12.24
CA GLU A 67 4.43 -3.90 -12.80
C GLU A 67 3.80 -4.71 -13.94
N ILE A 68 4.60 -5.18 -14.89
CA ILE A 68 4.12 -6.02 -16.01
C ILE A 68 3.43 -7.29 -15.48
N GLN A 69 3.98 -7.93 -14.44
CA GLN A 69 3.38 -9.12 -13.83
C GLN A 69 2.05 -8.82 -13.15
N VAL A 70 1.95 -7.68 -12.43
CA VAL A 70 0.70 -7.23 -11.80
C VAL A 70 -0.37 -6.98 -12.86
N LEU A 71 -0.04 -6.27 -13.95
CA LEU A 71 -0.96 -5.99 -15.04
C LEU A 71 -1.45 -7.28 -15.73
N LYS A 72 -0.55 -8.23 -15.96
CA LYS A 72 -0.90 -9.55 -16.52
C LYS A 72 -1.83 -10.34 -15.60
N LEU A 73 -1.61 -10.29 -14.29
CA LEU A 73 -2.52 -10.92 -13.33
C LEU A 73 -3.89 -10.22 -13.31
N CYS A 74 -3.92 -8.90 -13.41
CA CYS A 74 -5.17 -8.16 -13.55
C CYS A 74 -5.97 -8.60 -14.78
N GLU A 75 -5.29 -8.77 -15.93
CA GLU A 75 -5.92 -9.31 -17.15
C GLU A 75 -6.50 -10.71 -16.94
N ILE A 76 -5.73 -11.63 -16.32
CA ILE A 76 -6.16 -13.01 -16.05
C ILE A 76 -7.39 -13.06 -15.15
N PHE A 77 -7.48 -12.17 -14.15
CA PHE A 77 -8.60 -12.11 -13.22
C PHE A 77 -9.70 -11.12 -13.65
N GLU A 78 -9.57 -10.54 -14.85
CA GLU A 78 -10.49 -9.55 -15.42
C GLU A 78 -10.74 -8.33 -14.51
N ILE A 79 -9.68 -7.89 -13.83
CA ILE A 79 -9.65 -6.74 -12.92
C ILE A 79 -9.15 -5.51 -13.69
N ASP A 80 -9.86 -4.38 -13.56
CA ASP A 80 -9.33 -3.10 -14.05
C ASP A 80 -8.20 -2.65 -13.10
N PRO A 81 -6.97 -2.35 -13.59
CA PRO A 81 -5.90 -1.83 -12.76
C PRO A 81 -6.30 -0.61 -11.91
N ALA A 82 -7.26 0.21 -12.38
CA ALA A 82 -7.79 1.33 -11.61
C ALA A 82 -8.52 0.89 -10.33
N ASP A 83 -9.10 -0.32 -10.32
CA ASP A 83 -9.80 -0.90 -9.16
C ASP A 83 -8.82 -1.40 -8.09
N LEU A 84 -7.52 -1.49 -8.38
CA LEU A 84 -6.52 -1.79 -7.35
C LEU A 84 -6.40 -0.65 -6.33
N ASN A 85 -6.80 0.58 -6.69
CA ASN A 85 -6.77 1.70 -5.76
C ASN A 85 -8.05 1.75 -4.92
N ILE A 86 -7.94 1.33 -3.66
CA ILE A 86 -9.06 1.33 -2.71
C ILE A 86 -9.25 2.73 -2.11
N GLU A 87 -10.50 3.20 -2.10
CA GLU A 87 -10.94 4.37 -1.34
C GLU A 87 -11.20 3.97 0.11
N LEU A 88 -10.51 4.63 1.04
CA LEU A 88 -10.55 4.38 2.48
C LEU A 88 -11.34 5.47 3.21
N SER A 89 -12.43 5.94 2.60
CA SER A 89 -13.37 6.95 3.12
C SER A 89 -12.65 8.16 3.75
N GLU A 90 -12.49 8.17 5.08
CA GLU A 90 -11.89 9.24 5.88
C GLU A 90 -10.36 9.27 5.85
N PHE A 91 -9.70 8.21 5.38
CA PHE A 91 -8.25 8.09 5.27
C PHE A 91 -7.71 8.34 3.85
N GLY A 92 -8.58 8.78 2.92
CA GLY A 92 -8.20 9.06 1.53
C GLY A 92 -8.12 7.79 0.68
N THR A 93 -7.18 7.75 -0.26
CA THR A 93 -6.96 6.57 -1.13
C THR A 93 -5.74 5.78 -0.67
N LEU A 94 -5.72 4.49 -1.00
CA LEU A 94 -4.57 3.65 -0.70
C LEU A 94 -3.34 4.10 -1.51
N LEU A 95 -3.54 4.27 -2.82
CA LEU A 95 -2.51 4.65 -3.77
C LEU A 95 -2.72 6.10 -4.23
N PRO A 96 -1.66 6.84 -4.57
CA PRO A 96 -1.78 8.12 -5.24
C PRO A 96 -2.37 7.95 -6.64
N LYS A 97 -2.84 9.05 -7.25
CA LYS A 97 -3.20 9.02 -8.67
C LYS A 97 -1.93 8.77 -9.50
N SER A 98 -2.03 8.01 -10.58
CA SER A 98 -0.87 7.68 -11.43
C SER A 98 -0.10 8.94 -11.83
N GLY A 99 1.21 8.95 -11.56
CA GLY A 99 2.11 10.07 -11.88
C GLY A 99 1.97 11.31 -10.99
N SER A 100 1.20 11.26 -9.90
CA SER A 100 0.97 12.42 -9.01
C SER A 100 1.80 12.40 -7.71
N TYR A 101 2.64 11.38 -7.52
CA TYR A 101 3.39 11.22 -6.29
C TYR A 101 4.89 11.17 -6.56
N TYR A 102 5.61 12.07 -5.90
CA TYR A 102 7.05 12.09 -5.84
C TYR A 102 7.48 12.09 -4.36
N PRO A 103 8.34 11.16 -3.92
CA PRO A 103 8.68 11.03 -2.51
C PRO A 103 9.32 12.29 -1.94
N GLY A 104 8.81 12.76 -0.79
CA GLY A 104 9.32 13.98 -0.13
C GLY A 104 8.45 15.20 -0.38
N GLU A 105 7.57 15.15 -1.38
CA GLU A 105 6.53 16.16 -1.55
C GLU A 105 5.35 15.90 -0.62
N SER A 106 4.71 16.99 -0.17
CA SER A 106 3.54 16.93 0.70
C SER A 106 2.28 17.37 -0.01
N THR A 107 1.28 16.50 -0.07
CA THR A 107 -0.04 16.84 -0.61
C THR A 107 -1.05 17.16 0.49
N GLN A 108 -2.11 17.91 0.17
CA GLN A 108 -3.17 18.27 1.13
C GLN A 108 -4.03 17.06 1.54
N ASN A 109 -4.19 16.09 0.63
CA ASN A 109 -4.94 14.86 0.86
C ASN A 109 -4.00 13.66 0.59
N PRO A 110 -3.13 13.31 1.54
CA PRO A 110 -2.13 12.28 1.35
C PRO A 110 -2.78 10.91 1.20
N SER A 111 -2.23 10.09 0.30
CA SER A 111 -2.56 8.67 0.22
C SER A 111 -1.92 7.87 1.36
N ILE A 112 -2.39 6.65 1.62
CA ILE A 112 -1.73 5.75 2.57
C ILE A 112 -0.29 5.50 2.16
N LEU A 113 0.00 5.36 0.87
CA LEU A 113 1.36 5.24 0.36
C LEU A 113 2.25 6.43 0.78
N GLU A 114 1.76 7.67 0.61
CA GLU A 114 2.50 8.88 1.01
C GLU A 114 2.76 8.88 2.51
N LEU A 115 1.78 8.47 3.32
CA LEU A 115 1.95 8.34 4.77
C LEU A 115 3.00 7.27 5.09
N LEU A 116 2.91 6.07 4.51
CA LEU A 116 3.85 4.98 4.73
C LEU A 116 5.27 5.36 4.33
N ASP A 117 5.45 6.04 3.20
CA ASP A 117 6.76 6.53 2.78
C ASP A 117 7.35 7.57 3.76
N ARG A 118 6.54 8.51 4.24
CA ARG A 118 6.95 9.46 5.28
C ARG A 118 7.32 8.73 6.58
N LEU A 119 6.51 7.75 7.00
CA LEU A 119 6.76 6.96 8.20
C LEU A 119 8.08 6.18 8.07
N MET A 120 8.36 5.57 6.92
CA MET A 120 9.63 4.89 6.64
C MET A 120 10.82 5.83 6.76
N ASN A 121 10.69 7.08 6.31
CA ASN A 121 11.77 8.05 6.45
C ASN A 121 11.98 8.51 7.92
N THR A 122 10.89 8.62 8.68
CA THR A 122 10.95 9.17 10.05
C THR A 122 11.35 8.12 11.09
N GLY A 123 11.14 6.82 10.82
CA GLY A 123 11.45 5.74 11.74
C GLY A 123 10.40 5.58 12.82
N ILE A 124 9.27 4.93 12.50
CA ILE A 124 8.10 4.84 13.40
C ILE A 124 7.65 3.38 13.57
N VAL A 125 7.23 3.07 14.81
CA VAL A 125 6.57 1.80 15.16
C VAL A 125 5.06 2.05 15.24
N VAL A 126 4.30 1.31 14.44
CA VAL A 126 2.84 1.31 14.47
C VAL A 126 2.35 -0.03 15.01
N GLU A 127 1.49 0.00 16.02
CA GLU A 127 0.78 -1.18 16.52
C GLU A 127 -0.71 -1.03 16.21
N GLY A 128 -1.28 -2.05 15.59
CA GLY A 128 -2.69 -2.09 15.22
C GLY A 128 -3.24 -3.51 15.30
N SER A 129 -4.56 -3.61 15.30
CA SER A 129 -5.27 -4.87 15.21
C SER A 129 -6.38 -4.76 14.19
N VAL A 130 -6.62 -5.82 13.45
CA VAL A 130 -7.73 -5.93 12.51
C VAL A 130 -8.44 -7.25 12.75
N ASP A 131 -9.76 -7.19 12.82
CA ASP A 131 -10.61 -8.37 12.88
C ASP A 131 -11.27 -8.54 11.52
N LEU A 132 -11.07 -9.69 10.88
CA LEU A 132 -11.74 -10.05 9.63
C LEU A 132 -12.80 -11.09 9.89
N GLY A 133 -13.99 -10.87 9.33
CA GLY A 133 -15.14 -11.74 9.51
C GLY A 133 -15.91 -12.03 8.22
N LEU A 134 -16.76 -13.05 8.27
CA LEU A 134 -17.70 -13.42 7.22
C LEU A 134 -19.07 -13.68 7.87
N ALA A 135 -20.16 -13.26 7.22
CA ALA A 135 -21.52 -13.49 7.71
C ALA A 135 -21.71 -13.02 9.18
N GLN A 136 -21.21 -11.81 9.49
CA GLN A 136 -21.27 -11.20 10.82
C GLN A 136 -20.51 -11.99 11.91
N ILE A 137 -19.60 -12.88 11.53
CA ILE A 137 -18.75 -13.65 12.45
C ILE A 137 -17.29 -13.24 12.24
N ASN A 138 -16.62 -12.76 13.28
CA ASN A 138 -15.18 -12.53 13.26
C ASN A 138 -14.46 -13.89 13.24
N LEU A 139 -13.64 -14.14 12.23
CA LEU A 139 -12.95 -15.42 12.01
C LEU A 139 -11.43 -15.29 12.17
N ILE A 140 -10.89 -14.10 11.92
CA ILE A 140 -9.45 -13.83 11.94
C ILE A 140 -9.21 -12.60 12.80
N HIS A 141 -8.42 -12.76 13.85
CA HIS A 141 -7.89 -11.65 14.64
C HIS A 141 -6.42 -11.47 14.28
N ALA A 142 -6.08 -10.38 13.58
CA ALA A 142 -4.72 -10.07 13.20
C ALA A 142 -4.19 -8.91 14.04
N LYS A 143 -3.03 -9.11 14.67
CA LYS A 143 -2.29 -8.03 15.33
C LYS A 143 -1.08 -7.67 14.49
N LEU A 144 -1.03 -6.43 14.03
CA LEU A 144 0.06 -5.90 13.22
C LEU A 144 0.96 -5.03 14.11
N ARG A 145 2.23 -5.40 14.22
CA ARG A 145 3.28 -4.47 14.65
C ARG A 145 4.17 -4.22 13.47
N LEU A 146 4.10 -3.02 12.92
CA LEU A 146 4.88 -2.59 11.79
C LEU A 146 5.98 -1.64 12.26
N VAL A 147 7.23 -1.97 11.96
CA VAL A 147 8.37 -1.08 12.16
C VAL A 147 8.80 -0.58 10.78
N LEU A 148 8.64 0.72 10.54
CA LEU A 148 8.99 1.33 9.25
C LEU A 148 10.25 2.17 9.43
N THR A 149 11.31 1.79 8.73
CA THR A 149 12.58 2.52 8.68
C THR A 149 13.21 2.39 7.30
N SER A 150 13.79 3.47 6.78
CA SER A 150 14.57 3.48 5.54
C SER A 150 16.06 3.17 5.77
N LYS A 151 16.48 3.08 7.04
CA LYS A 151 17.84 2.76 7.51
C LYS A 151 17.84 1.47 8.34
N PRO A 152 18.90 0.64 8.29
CA PRO A 152 18.98 -0.54 9.14
C PRO A 152 18.91 -0.15 10.62
N LEU A 153 18.19 -0.97 11.41
CA LEU A 153 18.10 -0.87 12.87
C LEU A 153 19.38 -1.38 13.54
#